data_AF-A0A2Z4FHR5-F1
#
_entry.id   AF-A0A2Z4FHR5-F1
#
_cell.length_a   1.000
_cell.length_b   1.000
_cell.length_c   1.000
_cell.angle_alpha   90.00
_cell.angle_beta   90.00
_cell.angle_gamma   90.00
#
_symmetry.space_group_name_H-M   'P 1'
#
loop_
_entity.id
_entity.type
_entity.pdbx_description
1 polymer ?
#
loop_
_entity_poly.entity_id
_entity_poly.type
_entity_poly.pdbx_seq_one_letter_code
_entity_poly.pdbx_strand_id
1 'polypeptide(L)'
;MQNPVDPAEPAFLLLYCDACEREVLSACELDQDSEIIDVCLHCEATLDREDGSACWVDAYELDDHGYFVEGSEKRDTRHGGGGCRGKSCGIKQPE
;
A
#
# COMPACT_ATOMS: atom_id res chain seq x y z
N MET A 1 -7.38 12.49 -16.48
CA MET A 1 -8.25 12.94 -15.38
C MET A 1 -8.17 11.84 -14.33
N GLN A 2 -7.46 12.06 -13.23
CA GLN A 2 -7.51 11.14 -12.09
C GLN A 2 -8.87 11.40 -11.43
N ASN A 3 -9.74 10.39 -11.39
CA ASN A 3 -10.88 10.46 -10.48
C ASN A 3 -10.28 10.55 -9.08
N PRO A 4 -10.60 11.58 -8.28
CA PRO A 4 -10.15 11.61 -6.90
C PRO A 4 -10.78 10.40 -6.21
N VAL A 5 -9.94 9.47 -5.76
CA VAL A 5 -10.36 8.41 -4.85
C VAL A 5 -10.92 9.12 -3.62
N ASP A 6 -12.17 8.83 -3.25
CA ASP A 6 -12.70 9.33 -1.98
C ASP A 6 -11.81 8.74 -0.87
N PRO A 7 -11.11 9.56 -0.07
CA PRO A 7 -10.17 9.05 0.92
C PRO A 7 -10.84 8.18 2.00
N ALA A 8 -12.17 8.22 2.11
CA ALA A 8 -12.96 7.38 3.02
C ALA A 8 -13.51 6.10 2.34
N GLU A 9 -13.22 5.86 1.06
CA GLU A 9 -13.59 4.62 0.38
C GLU A 9 -12.49 3.56 0.56
N PRO A 10 -12.83 2.34 1.05
CA PRO A 10 -11.86 1.25 1.14
C PRO A 10 -11.38 0.84 -0.25
N ALA A 11 -10.14 1.19 -0.58
CA ALA A 11 -9.58 1.03 -1.93
C ALA A 11 -8.18 0.41 -1.95
N PHE A 12 -7.57 0.19 -0.78
CA PHE A 12 -6.23 -0.34 -0.67
C PHE A 12 -6.25 -1.72 -0.04
N LEU A 13 -5.62 -2.69 -0.70
CA LEU A 13 -5.58 -4.07 -0.24
C LEU A 13 -4.31 -4.31 0.59
N LEU A 14 -4.50 -4.67 1.85
CA LEU A 14 -3.47 -5.23 2.71
C LEU A 14 -3.59 -6.76 2.71
N LEU A 15 -2.43 -7.42 2.70
CA LEU A 15 -2.28 -8.87 2.82
C LEU A 15 -1.13 -9.17 3.77
N TYR A 16 -1.15 -10.34 4.41
CA TYR A 16 -0.03 -10.79 5.21
C TYR A 16 1.10 -11.31 4.31
N CYS A 17 2.33 -10.86 4.58
CA CYS A 17 3.50 -11.34 3.85
C CYS A 17 4.34 -12.21 4.78
N ASP A 18 4.42 -13.52 4.50
CA ASP A 18 5.23 -14.46 5.27
C ASP A 18 6.71 -14.10 5.30
N ALA A 19 7.24 -13.51 4.23
CA ALA A 19 8.64 -13.09 4.16
C ALA A 19 8.92 -11.84 5.03
N CYS A 20 7.93 -10.96 5.21
CA CYS A 20 8.05 -9.76 6.03
C CYS A 20 7.50 -9.94 7.46
N GLU A 21 6.79 -11.04 7.71
CA GLU A 21 6.09 -11.37 8.96
C GLU A 21 5.15 -10.23 9.44
N ARG A 22 4.47 -9.56 8.51
CA ARG A 22 3.53 -8.45 8.79
C ARG A 22 2.54 -8.24 7.66
N GLU A 23 1.47 -7.51 7.96
CA GLU A 23 0.55 -6.95 6.95
C GLU A 23 1.27 -5.90 6.11
N VAL A 24 1.11 -5.99 4.80
CA VAL A 24 1.74 -5.12 3.81
C VAL A 24 0.73 -4.69 2.76
N LEU A 25 0.96 -3.52 2.17
CA LEU A 25 0.22 -3.08 1.01
C LEU A 25 0.55 -3.98 -0.19
N SER A 26 -0.49 -4.53 -0.81
CA SER A 26 -0.36 -5.31 -2.04
C SER A 26 -0.13 -4.40 -3.24
N ALA A 27 0.75 -4.81 -4.14
CA ALA A 27 0.87 -4.29 -5.49
C ALA A 27 0.44 -5.35 -6.49
N CYS A 28 -0.20 -4.93 -7.60
CA CYS A 28 -0.52 -5.82 -8.69
C CYS A 28 0.60 -5.83 -9.74
N GLU A 29 1.10 -7.01 -10.08
CA GLU A 29 2.07 -7.23 -11.16
C GLU A 29 1.56 -8.27 -12.16
N LEU A 30 2.18 -8.32 -13.33
CA LEU A 30 1.97 -9.39 -14.31
C LEU A 30 3.05 -10.44 -14.15
N ASP A 31 2.66 -11.69 -14.03
CA ASP A 31 3.60 -12.81 -13.99
C ASP A 31 4.08 -13.23 -15.40
N GLN A 32 4.80 -14.35 -15.48
CA GLN A 32 5.35 -14.86 -16.74
C GLN A 32 4.27 -15.35 -17.72
N ASP A 33 3.10 -15.72 -17.21
CA ASP A 33 1.94 -16.18 -17.98
C ASP A 33 0.96 -15.03 -18.30
N SER A 34 1.35 -13.79 -17.98
CA SER A 34 0.52 -12.58 -18.13
C SER A 34 -0.74 -12.58 -17.25
N GLU A 35 -0.70 -13.29 -16.12
CA GLU A 35 -1.72 -13.24 -15.09
C GLU A 35 -1.42 -12.12 -14.09
N ILE A 36 -2.48 -11.48 -13.58
CA ILE A 36 -2.33 -10.46 -12.53
C ILE A 36 -2.16 -11.18 -11.21
N ILE A 37 -1.04 -10.92 -10.55
CA ILE A 37 -0.71 -11.44 -9.23
C ILE A 37 -0.56 -10.30 -8.22
N ASP A 38 -0.84 -10.61 -6.95
CA ASP A 38 -0.58 -9.73 -5.82
C ASP A 38 0.86 -9.97 -5.30
N VAL A 39 1.63 -8.91 -5.09
CA VAL A 39 3.00 -8.97 -4.57
C VAL A 39 3.22 -7.98 -3.43
N CYS A 40 4.14 -8.31 -2.53
CA CYS A 40 4.52 -7.46 -1.41
C CYS A 40 5.23 -6.19 -1.91
N LEU A 41 4.69 -5.02 -1.58
CA LEU A 41 5.29 -3.73 -1.96
C LEU A 41 6.72 -3.53 -1.41
N HIS A 42 7.13 -4.30 -0.41
CA HIS A 42 8.45 -4.18 0.22
C HIS A 42 9.50 -5.17 -0.31
N CYS A 43 9.11 -6.42 -0.58
CA CYS A 43 10.06 -7.49 -0.90
C CYS A 43 9.74 -8.24 -2.19
N GLU A 44 8.68 -7.84 -2.91
CA GLU A 44 8.27 -8.40 -4.20
C GLU A 44 7.86 -9.89 -4.13
N ALA A 45 7.78 -10.48 -2.93
CA ALA A 45 7.26 -11.83 -2.74
C ALA A 45 5.78 -11.89 -3.13
N THR A 46 5.39 -12.95 -3.84
CA THR A 46 3.99 -13.24 -4.17
C THR A 46 3.16 -13.38 -2.90
N LEU A 47 1.98 -12.77 -2.91
CA LEU A 47 1.02 -12.81 -1.83
C LEU A 47 -0.16 -13.68 -2.24
N ASP A 48 -0.69 -14.45 -1.29
CA ASP A 48 -1.91 -15.21 -1.51
C ASP A 48 -3.09 -14.39 -0.99
N ARG A 49 -3.99 -14.01 -1.90
CA ARG A 49 -5.20 -13.26 -1.55
C ARG A 49 -6.26 -14.12 -0.88
N GLU A 50 -6.22 -15.43 -1.09
CA GLU A 50 -7.23 -16.38 -0.59
C GLU A 50 -6.84 -17.00 0.77
N ASP A 51 -5.69 -16.61 1.34
CA ASP A 51 -5.20 -17.09 2.64
C ASP A 51 -6.02 -16.61 3.86
N GLY A 52 -6.98 -15.70 3.62
CA GLY A 52 -7.85 -15.12 4.64
C GLY A 52 -7.28 -13.89 5.35
N SER A 53 -6.09 -13.41 4.96
CA SER A 53 -5.46 -12.18 5.46
C SER A 53 -5.92 -10.90 4.72
N ALA A 54 -6.72 -11.05 3.66
CA ALA A 54 -7.21 -9.95 2.85
C ALA A 54 -8.00 -8.92 3.66
N CYS A 55 -7.44 -7.70 3.75
CA CYS A 55 -8.05 -6.57 4.41
C CYS A 55 -8.07 -5.37 3.46
N TRP A 56 -9.26 -4.80 3.21
CA TRP A 56 -9.40 -3.57 2.44
C TRP A 56 -9.52 -2.39 3.39
N VAL A 57 -8.65 -1.40 3.21
CA VAL A 57 -8.58 -0.21 4.07
C VAL A 57 -8.76 1.07 3.25
N ASP A 58 -9.22 2.12 3.91
CA ASP A 58 -9.31 3.46 3.32
C ASP A 58 -7.95 4.20 3.38
N ALA A 59 -7.90 5.42 2.82
CA ALA A 59 -6.64 6.18 2.76
C ALA A 59 -6.16 6.68 4.13
N TYR A 60 -7.05 6.82 5.11
CA TYR A 60 -6.70 7.24 6.47
C TYR A 60 -6.14 6.06 7.26
N GLU A 61 -6.74 4.88 7.13
CA GLU A 61 -6.31 3.64 7.79
C GLU A 61 -4.94 3.16 7.28
N LEU A 62 -4.58 3.44 6.03
CA LEU A 62 -3.24 3.17 5.49
C LEU A 62 -2.09 3.76 6.33
N ASP A 63 -2.32 4.90 6.99
CA ASP A 63 -1.30 5.62 7.77
C ASP A 63 -0.80 4.78 8.96
N ASP A 64 -1.69 3.99 9.56
CA ASP A 64 -1.42 3.07 10.67
C ASP A 64 -0.52 1.91 10.23
N HIS A 65 -0.53 1.56 8.93
CA HIS A 65 0.32 0.54 8.32
C HIS A 65 1.61 1.10 7.71
N GLY A 66 1.86 2.41 7.87
CA GLY A 66 3.08 3.08 7.40
C GLY A 66 3.02 3.56 5.94
N TYR A 67 1.83 3.56 5.34
CA TYR A 67 1.59 4.05 3.97
C TYR A 67 0.78 5.34 3.98
N PHE A 68 0.87 6.15 2.93
CA PHE A 68 0.05 7.35 2.80
C PHE A 68 -0.30 7.65 1.36
N VAL A 69 -1.44 8.30 1.15
CA VAL A 69 -1.83 8.84 -0.16
C VAL A 69 -1.63 10.35 -0.13
N GLU A 70 -0.79 10.88 -1.02
CA GLU A 70 -0.58 12.32 -1.11
C GLU A 70 -1.90 13.03 -1.43
N GLY A 71 -2.28 14.01 -0.60
CA GLY A 71 -3.52 14.78 -0.76
C GLY A 71 -4.76 14.20 -0.08
N SER A 72 -4.66 13.02 0.56
CA SER A 72 -5.74 12.41 1.36
C SER A 72 -5.78 12.88 2.82
N GLU A 73 -4.99 13.90 3.18
CA GLU A 73 -4.61 14.19 4.57
C GLU A 73 -5.75 14.81 5.40
N LYS A 74 -5.94 14.32 6.64
CA LYS A 74 -6.28 15.21 7.76
C LYS A 74 -5.00 15.95 8.13
N ARG A 75 -4.93 17.26 7.85
CA ARG A 75 -3.81 18.14 8.23
C ARG A 75 -3.40 17.85 9.69
N ASP A 76 -2.21 17.28 9.95
CA ASP A 76 -1.36 17.72 11.08
C ASP A 76 -0.05 16.93 11.30
N THR A 77 0.26 15.82 10.63
CA THR A 77 1.45 15.04 11.02
C THR A 77 2.30 14.55 9.85
N ARG A 78 3.16 15.42 9.30
CA ARG A 78 4.32 14.95 8.51
C ARG A 78 5.63 15.28 9.24
N HIS A 79 6.26 14.25 9.79
CA HIS A 79 7.72 14.20 9.96
C HIS A 79 8.21 13.05 9.07
N GLY A 80 9.04 13.35 8.07
CA GLY A 80 9.57 12.38 7.10
C GLY A 80 9.23 12.76 5.66
N GLY A 81 10.25 13.16 4.89
CA GLY A 81 10.11 13.45 3.47
C GLY A 81 9.87 12.17 2.66
N GLY A 82 8.86 12.20 1.79
CA GLY A 82 8.50 11.07 0.92
C GLY A 82 9.64 10.62 -0.01
N GLY A 83 9.70 9.32 -0.29
CA GLY A 83 10.60 8.69 -1.27
C GLY A 83 10.13 7.25 -1.51
N CYS A 84 10.18 6.69 -2.73
CA CYS A 84 11.21 6.69 -3.77
C CYS A 84 10.75 7.12 -5.20
N ARG A 85 11.71 7.58 -6.04
CA ARG A 85 11.58 8.10 -7.43
C ARG A 85 10.73 9.38 -7.62
N GLY A 86 11.04 10.44 -6.87
CA GLY A 86 10.48 11.78 -7.11
C GLY A 86 9.73 12.42 -5.94
N LYS A 87 9.80 11.81 -4.75
CA LYS A 87 9.16 12.24 -3.49
C LYS A 87 7.64 12.02 -3.38
N SER A 88 7.03 11.30 -4.31
CA SER A 88 5.59 11.05 -4.38
C SER A 88 5.20 9.57 -4.17
N CYS A 89 6.14 8.74 -3.72
CA CYS A 89 5.83 7.38 -3.31
C CYS A 89 5.34 7.41 -1.85
N GLY A 90 4.16 6.83 -1.65
CA GLY A 90 3.37 6.83 -0.42
C GLY A 90 3.91 5.95 0.71
N ILE A 91 5.23 5.84 0.85
CA ILE A 91 5.88 5.01 1.88
C ILE A 91 6.55 5.95 2.88
N LYS A 92 6.26 5.80 4.17
CA LYS A 92 7.00 6.51 5.23
C LYS A 92 8.43 5.97 5.29
N GLN A 93 9.40 6.86 5.15
CA GLN A 93 10.82 6.52 5.36
C GLN A 93 11.08 6.47 6.87
N PRO A 94 11.85 5.49 7.37
CA PRO A 94 12.32 5.51 8.75
C PRO A 94 13.27 6.69 8.98
N GLU A 95 13.32 7.20 10.22
CA GLU A 95 14.25 8.27 10.66
C GLU A 95 15.72 7.84 10.61
#